data_AF-K2KC31-F1
#
_entry.id   AF-K2KC31-F1
#
_cell.length_a   1.000
_cell.length_b   1.000
_cell.length_c   1.000
_cell.angle_alpha   90.00
_cell.angle_beta   90.00
_cell.angle_gamma   90.00
#
_symmetry.space_group_name_H-M   'P 1'
#
loop_
_entity.id
_entity.type
_entity.pdbx_description
1 polymer ?
#
loop_
_entity_poly.entity_id
_entity_poly.type
_entity_poly.pdbx_seq_one_letter_code
_entity_poly.pdbx_strand_id
1 'polypeptide(L)' 'MVSKEMLSVGMFYKSLNGIGRIVAIDDSDDLVTIRDLDHSHTTVAHISQLDPGLVLDERMMWDCED' A
#
# COMPACT_ATOMS: atom_id res chain seq x y z
N MET A 1 6.24 6.30 -11.10
CA MET A 1 7.00 5.74 -9.96
C MET A 1 6.41 6.32 -8.70
N VAL A 2 6.00 5.48 -7.74
CA VAL A 2 5.42 5.95 -6.48
C VAL A 2 6.50 6.70 -5.69
N SER A 3 6.11 7.85 -5.13
CA SER A 3 6.95 8.63 -4.22
C SER A 3 6.36 8.58 -2.82
N LYS A 4 7.19 8.70 -1.78
CA LYS A 4 6.75 8.62 -0.39
C LYS A 4 5.64 9.60 -0.04
N GLU A 5 5.67 10.78 -0.64
CA GLU A 5 4.69 11.86 -0.51
C GLU A 5 3.30 11.51 -1.09
N MET A 6 3.20 10.44 -1.87
CA MET A 6 1.93 9.88 -2.35
C MET A 6 1.37 8.79 -1.42
N LEU A 7 2.13 8.38 -0.40
CA LEU A 7 1.78 7.30 0.50
C LEU A 7 1.39 7.83 1.86
N SER A 8 0.47 7.13 2.52
CA SER A 8 0.08 7.41 3.89
C SER A 8 -0.27 6.12 4.61
N VAL A 9 0.01 6.08 5.91
CA VAL A 9 -0.47 5.00 6.77
C VAL A 9 -1.99 4.94 6.67
N GLY A 10 -2.52 3.75 6.42
CA GLY A 10 -3.95 3.53 6.20
C GLY A 10 -4.33 3.29 4.74
N MET A 11 -3.53 3.77 3.78
CA MET A 11 -3.74 3.48 2.36
C MET A 11 -3.64 1.99 2.06
N PHE A 12 -4.28 1.58 0.98
CA PHE A 12 -4.29 0.20 0.55
C PHE A 12 -3.37 -0.01 -0.64
N TYR A 13 -2.85 -1.23 -0.75
CA TYR A 13 -1.98 -1.65 -1.83
C TYR A 13 -2.49 -2.98 -2.38
N LYS A 14 -2.87 -3.00 -3.65
CA LYS A 14 -3.29 -4.22 -4.33
C LYS A 14 -2.06 -5.00 -4.80
N SER A 15 -1.80 -6.14 -4.20
CA SER A 15 -0.77 -7.08 -4.67
C SER A 15 -1.39 -8.14 -5.59
N LEU A 16 -0.55 -8.93 -6.26
CA LEU A 16 -1.01 -10.06 -7.08
C LEU A 16 -1.83 -11.10 -6.28
N ASN A 17 -1.60 -11.19 -4.97
CA ASN A 17 -2.19 -12.21 -4.10
C ASN A 17 -3.31 -11.68 -3.20
N GLY A 18 -3.68 -10.41 -3.28
CA GLY A 18 -4.69 -9.82 -2.40
C GLY A 18 -4.49 -8.32 -2.16
N ILE A 19 -5.26 -7.79 -1.22
CA ILE A 19 -5.17 -6.38 -0.80
C ILE A 19 -4.43 -6.30 0.53
N GLY A 20 -3.41 -5.47 0.58
CA GLY A 20 -2.72 -5.10 1.81
C GLY A 20 -3.02 -3.67 2.23
N ARG A 21 -2.77 -3.37 3.50
CA ARG A 21 -2.86 -2.02 4.07
C ARG A 21 -1.49 -1.56 4.53
N ILE A 22 -1.11 -0.33 4.18
CA ILE A 22 0.10 0.30 4.67
C ILE A 22 -0.10 0.60 6.16
N VAL A 23 0.70 -0.03 7.01
CA VAL A 23 0.63 0.11 8.48
C VAL A 23 1.79 0.93 9.04
N ALA A 24 2.90 1.04 8.30
CA ALA A 24 4.02 1.89 8.65
C ALA A 24 4.78 2.34 7.38
N ILE A 25 5.40 3.51 7.46
CA ILE A 25 6.29 4.08 6.44
C ILE A 25 7.56 4.47 7.18
N ASP A 26 8.69 3.93 6.76
CA ASP A 26 10.01 4.32 7.25
C ASP A 26 10.59 5.41 6.35
N ASP A 27 10.75 6.61 6.92
CA ASP A 27 11.21 7.79 6.17
C ASP A 27 12.72 7.81 5.94
N SER A 28 13.50 6.98 6.67
CA SER A 28 14.96 6.96 6.57
C SER A 28 15.44 6.06 5.45
N ASP A 29 14.78 4.92 5.25
CA ASP A 29 15.16 3.89 4.29
C ASP A 29 14.20 3.78 3.09
N ASP A 30 13.24 4.70 2.94
CA ASP A 30 12.19 4.68 1.90
C ASP A 30 11.46 3.32 1.84
N LEU A 31 11.17 2.74 3.01
CA LEU A 31 10.49 1.46 3.16
C LEU A 31 9.03 1.64 3.58
N VAL A 32 8.18 0.72 3.16
CA VAL A 32 6.82 0.59 3.68
C VAL A 32 6.57 -0.79 4.22
N THR A 33 5.77 -0.83 5.28
CA THR A 33 5.25 -2.06 5.85
C THR A 33 3.79 -2.19 5.45
N ILE A 34 3.49 -3.26 4.71
CA ILE A 34 2.17 -3.59 4.20
C ILE A 34 1.69 -4.84 4.93
N ARG A 35 0.59 -4.71 5.65
CA ARG A 35 -0.10 -5.85 6.26
C ARG A 35 -1.14 -6.36 5.30
N ASP A 36 -1.04 -7.63 4.93
CA ASP A 36 -2.03 -8.27 4.08
C ASP A 36 -3.37 -8.40 4.84
N LEU A 37 -4.49 -8.20 4.15
CA LEU A 37 -5.83 -8.28 4.76
C LEU A 37 -6.39 -9.70 4.73
N ASP A 38 -6.09 -10.46 3.68
CA ASP A 38 -6.53 -11.84 3.49
C ASP A 38 -5.68 -12.82 4.31
N HIS A 39 -4.40 -12.52 4.46
CA HIS A 39 -3.45 -13.31 5.20
C HIS A 39 -2.89 -12.48 6.35
N SER A 40 -2.72 -13.07 7.54
CA SER A 40 -2.05 -12.39 8.67
C SER A 40 -0.53 -12.25 8.46
N HIS A 41 -0.11 -11.94 7.23
CA HIS A 41 1.26 -11.76 6.80
C HIS A 41 1.59 -10.28 6.67
N THR A 42 2.85 -9.93 6.92
CA THR A 42 3.34 -8.57 6.82
C THR A 42 4.53 -8.56 5.86
N THR A 43 4.47 -7.67 4.87
CA THR A 43 5.49 -7.51 3.84
C THR A 43 6.16 -6.16 4.01
N VAL A 44 7.49 -6.13 3.97
CA VAL A 44 8.26 -4.89 3.91
C VAL A 44 8.81 -4.74 2.50
N ALA A 45 8.56 -3.61 1.87
CA ALA A 45 8.98 -3.33 0.50
C ALA A 45 9.52 -1.91 0.37
N HIS A 46 10.43 -1.70 -0.58
CA HIS A 46 10.92 -0.36 -0.87
C HIS A 46 9.89 0.41 -1.70
N ILE A 47 9.69 1.70 -1.42
CA ILE A 47 8.65 2.54 -2.04
C ILE A 47 8.76 2.54 -3.57
N SER A 48 9.98 2.53 -4.10
CA SER A 48 10.21 2.48 -5.56
C SER A 48 9.71 1.21 -6.24
N GLN A 49 9.47 0.13 -5.49
CA GLN A 49 8.95 -1.14 -6.01
C GLN A 49 7.42 -1.16 -6.07
N LEU A 50 6.76 -0.17 -5.49
CA LEU A 50 5.31 -0.08 -5.52
C LEU A 50 4.86 0.43 -6.88
N ASP A 51 3.89 -0.26 -7.46
CA ASP A 51 3.24 0.22 -8.68
C ASP A 51 2.19 1.28 -8.32
N PRO A 52 2.26 2.49 -8.92
CA PRO A 52 1.32 3.56 -8.61
C PRO A 52 -0.12 3.24 -9.01
N GLY A 53 -0.35 2.34 -9.97
CA GLY A 53 -1.69 1.90 -10.35
C GLY A 53 -2.33 0.96 -9.32
N LEU A 54 -1.58 0.52 -8.30
CA LEU A 54 -2.03 -0.43 -7.29
C LEU A 54 -2.16 0.19 -5.90
N VAL A 55 -1.73 1.44 -5.71
CA VAL A 55 -1.96 2.21 -4.48
C VAL A 55 -3.37 2.78 -4.54
N LEU A 56 -4.21 2.38 -3.58
CA LEU A 56 -5.60 2.80 -3.48
C LEU A 56 -5.75 3.69 -2.25
N ASP A 57 -6.23 4.91 -2.47
CA ASP A 57 -6.68 5.77 -1.38
C ASP A 57 -7.95 5.20 -0.76
N GLU A 58 -8.15 5.39 0.55
CA GLU A 58 -9.34 4.91 1.27
C GLU A 58 -10.64 5.43 0.62
N ARG A 59 -10.61 6.60 -0.03
CA ARG A 59 -11.76 7.17 -0.74
C ARG A 59 -12.03 6.52 -2.10
N MET A 60 -11.04 5.88 -2.71
CA MET A 60 -11.17 5.22 -4.02
C MET A 60 -11.71 3.80 -3.93
N MET A 61 -11.67 3.17 -2.75
CA MET A 61 -12.25 1.83 -2.56
C MET A 61 -13.78 1.82 -2.61
N TRP A 62 -14.44 2.98 -2.46
CA TRP A 62 -15.89 3.09 -2.51
C TRP A 62 -16.46 3.38 -3.89
N ASP A 63 -15.63 3.66 -4.90
CA ASP A 63 -16.06 3.93 -6.28
C ASP A 63 -16.13 2.63 -7.14
N CYS A 64 -16.02 1.45 -6.51
CA CYS A 64 -16.21 0.15 -7.17
C CYS A 64 -17.59 -0.48 -6.91
N GLU A 65 -18.60 0.34 -6.59
CA GLU A 65 -20.02 -0.03 -6.63
C GLU A 65 -20.80 0.94 -7.55
N ASP A 66 -20.83 0.63 -8.85
CA ASP A 66 -22.02 0.78 -9.72
C ASP A 66 -21.98 -0.25 -10.86
#